data_AF-A0A967MKQ0-F1
#
_entry.id   AF-A0A967MKQ0-F1
#
_cell.length_a   1.000
_cell.length_b   1.000
_cell.length_c   1.000
_cell.angle_alpha   90.00
_cell.angle_beta   90.00
_cell.angle_gamma   90.00
#
_symmetry.space_group_name_H-M   'P 1'
#
loop_
_entity.id
_entity.type
_entity.pdbx_description
1 polymer ?
#
loop_
_entity_poly.entity_id
_entity_poly.type
_entity_poly.pdbx_seq_one_letter_code
_entity_poly.pdbx_strand_id
1 'polypeptide(L)'
;MRAAGGSVRVGASVGRNVTAVGGSVELAGDADVRGNAYVAGGSVRLLGSVLGDVYAGAGDVLVDGFVGGDLRVEGATLTVGPGARIDG
;
A
#
# COMPACT_ATOMS: atom_id res chain seq x y z
N MET A 1 4.46 -11.86 -2.98
CA MET A 1 5.84 -11.46 -2.61
C MET A 1 5.90 -11.12 -1.14
N ARG A 2 7.06 -11.28 -0.52
CA ARG A 2 7.32 -10.82 0.86
C ARG A 2 8.64 -10.05 0.87
N ALA A 3 8.69 -8.89 1.52
CA ALA A 3 9.88 -8.05 1.59
C ALA A 3 9.96 -7.35 2.96
N ALA A 4 11.18 -7.16 3.46
CA ALA A 4 11.42 -6.39 4.68
C ALA A 4 12.74 -5.63 4.61
N GLY A 5 12.81 -4.45 5.23
CA GLY A 5 14.05 -3.65 5.26
C GLY A 5 13.84 -2.27 5.87
N GLY A 6 14.90 -1.46 5.95
CA GLY A 6 14.76 -0.06 6.40
C GLY A 6 13.85 0.75 5.49
N SER A 7 13.94 0.50 4.18
CA SER A 7 13.02 1.01 3.16
C SER A 7 12.63 -0.13 2.20
N VAL A 8 11.36 -0.18 1.82
CA VAL A 8 10.83 -1.16 0.86
C VAL A 8 10.04 -0.42 -0.21
N ARG A 9 10.45 -0.57 -1.48
CA ARG A 9 9.72 -0.03 -2.63
C ARG A 9 9.28 -1.15 -3.55
N VAL A 10 8.01 -1.15 -3.92
CA VAL A 10 7.41 -2.05 -4.90
C VAL A 10 6.96 -1.19 -6.08
N GLY A 11 7.56 -1.37 -7.24
CA GLY A 11 7.26 -0.61 -8.47
C GLY A 11 7.13 -1.50 -9.70
N ALA A 12 6.53 -2.68 -9.52
CA ALA A 12 6.32 -3.64 -10.58
C ALA A 12 5.04 -4.43 -10.33
N SER A 13 4.52 -5.08 -11.37
CA SER A 13 3.34 -5.93 -11.26
C SER A 13 3.59 -7.15 -10.36
N VAL A 14 2.66 -7.41 -9.46
CA VAL A 14 2.65 -8.56 -8.55
C VAL A 14 1.39 -9.37 -8.81
N GLY A 15 1.55 -10.57 -9.37
CA GLY A 15 0.40 -11.39 -9.78
C GLY A 15 -0.48 -11.94 -8.65
N ARG A 16 -0.12 -11.72 -7.38
CA ARG A 16 -0.88 -12.13 -6.19
C ARG A 16 -0.70 -11.07 -5.10
N ASN A 17 -0.40 -11.50 -3.87
CA ASN A 17 -0.35 -10.65 -2.70
C ASN A 17 1.02 -10.01 -2.48
N VAL A 18 1.04 -8.83 -1.87
CA VAL A 18 2.22 -8.17 -1.33
C VAL A 18 2.17 -8.22 0.19
N THR A 19 3.27 -8.61 0.82
CA THR A 19 3.52 -8.34 2.24
C THR A 19 4.84 -7.58 2.36
N ALA A 20 4.81 -6.35 2.85
CA ALA A 20 6.00 -5.50 2.95
C ALA A 20 6.06 -4.79 4.30
N VAL A 21 7.21 -4.87 4.98
CA VAL A 21 7.40 -4.23 6.28
C VAL A 21 8.71 -3.44 6.29
N GLY A 22 8.70 -2.20 6.76
CA GLY A 22 9.93 -1.43 6.88
C GLY A 22 9.79 -0.13 7.65
N GLY A 23 10.87 0.66 7.73
CA GLY A 23 10.77 2.03 8.25
C GLY A 23 9.92 2.90 7.33
N SER A 24 10.11 2.74 6.02
CA SER A 24 9.25 3.28 4.97
C SER A 24 8.85 2.19 3.97
N VAL A 25 7.58 2.18 3.58
CA VAL A 25 7.04 1.27 2.56
C VAL A 25 6.33 2.06 1.48
N GLU A 26 6.66 1.81 0.22
CA GLU A 26 6.04 2.46 -0.93
C GLU A 26 5.57 1.42 -1.95
N LEU A 27 4.28 1.42 -2.23
CA LEU A 27 3.70 0.85 -3.45
C LEU A 27 3.64 1.99 -4.46
N ALA A 28 4.67 2.05 -5.32
CA ALA A 28 4.86 3.13 -6.28
C ALA A 28 3.75 3.15 -7.35
N GLY A 29 3.60 4.26 -8.07
CA GLY A 29 2.50 4.45 -9.04
C GLY A 29 2.49 3.46 -10.21
N ASP A 30 3.62 2.82 -10.50
CA ASP A 30 3.79 1.75 -11.48
C ASP A 30 3.56 0.33 -10.90
N ALA A 31 3.27 0.22 -9.61
CA ALA A 31 2.89 -1.04 -8.99
C ALA A 31 1.45 -1.43 -9.37
N ASP A 32 1.27 -2.69 -9.76
CA ASP A 32 -0.03 -3.31 -10.02
C ASP A 32 -0.11 -4.64 -9.25
N VAL A 33 -0.80 -4.63 -8.11
CA VAL A 33 -0.97 -5.78 -7.23
C VAL A 33 -2.31 -6.43 -7.54
N ARG A 34 -2.29 -7.65 -8.10
CA ARG A 34 -3.52 -8.36 -8.48
C ARG A 34 -4.27 -9.00 -7.32
N GLY A 35 -3.61 -9.19 -6.18
CA GLY A 35 -4.21 -9.68 -4.96
C GLY A 35 -4.27 -8.60 -3.89
N ASN A 36 -4.01 -9.01 -2.64
CA ASN A 36 -4.10 -8.13 -1.48
C ASN A 36 -2.74 -7.53 -1.11
N ALA A 37 -2.74 -6.35 -0.49
CA ALA A 37 -1.54 -5.72 0.06
C ALA A 37 -1.60 -5.65 1.59
N TYR A 38 -0.57 -6.19 2.24
CA TYR A 38 -0.35 -6.10 3.69
C TYR A 38 0.93 -5.33 3.91
N VAL A 39 0.82 -4.06 4.28
CA VAL A 39 1.97 -3.16 4.40
C VAL A 39 2.03 -2.54 5.78
N ALA A 40 3.23 -2.46 6.34
CA ALA A 40 3.42 -1.82 7.64
C ALA A 40 4.75 -1.07 7.75
N GLY A 41 4.77 0.03 8.50
CA GLY A 41 6.01 0.75 8.76
C GLY A 41 5.86 2.02 9.59
N GLY A 42 6.89 2.86 9.61
CA GLY A 42 6.78 4.22 10.15
C GLY A 42 5.99 5.13 9.20
N SER A 43 6.23 4.97 7.90
CA SER A 43 5.49 5.64 6.83
C SER A 43 5.09 4.66 5.73
N VAL A 44 3.86 4.77 5.22
CA VAL A 44 3.33 3.95 4.12
C VAL A 44 2.79 4.88 3.03
N ARG A 45 3.18 4.63 1.77
CA ARG A 45 2.67 5.33 0.59
C ARG A 45 2.06 4.33 -0.38
N LEU A 46 0.77 4.48 -0.65
CA LEU A 46 -0.03 3.67 -1.55
C LEU A 46 -0.36 4.51 -2.80
N LEU A 47 0.54 4.51 -3.78
CA LEU A 47 0.42 5.29 -5.02
C LEU A 47 0.00 4.42 -6.22
N GLY A 48 0.31 3.13 -6.19
CA GLY A 48 -0.04 2.16 -7.22
C GLY A 48 -1.45 1.59 -7.10
N SER A 49 -1.73 0.61 -7.94
CA SER A 49 -3.00 -0.13 -7.98
C SER A 49 -2.93 -1.40 -7.14
N VAL A 50 -3.95 -1.65 -6.32
CA VAL A 50 -4.20 -2.91 -5.62
C VAL A 50 -5.63 -3.36 -5.97
N LEU A 51 -5.77 -4.47 -6.70
CA LEU A 51 -7.09 -4.95 -7.14
C LEU A 51 -7.89 -5.61 -6.00
N GLY A 52 -7.22 -6.12 -4.98
CA GLY A 52 -7.85 -6.71 -3.79
C GLY A 52 -7.87 -5.74 -2.60
N ASP A 53 -7.86 -6.33 -1.41
CA ASP A 53 -7.90 -5.59 -0.16
C ASP A 53 -6.54 -5.02 0.24
N VAL A 54 -6.56 -3.89 0.94
CA VAL A 54 -5.38 -3.25 1.52
C VAL A 54 -5.48 -3.20 3.03
N TYR A 55 -4.44 -3.68 3.69
CA TYR A 55 -4.22 -3.54 5.13
C TYR A 55 -2.92 -2.77 5.32
N ALA A 56 -3.02 -1.53 5.80
CA ALA A 56 -1.89 -0.63 6.00
C ALA A 56 -1.76 -0.22 7.46
N GLY A 57 -0.60 -0.48 8.07
CA GLY A 57 -0.29 -0.09 9.44
C GLY A 57 0.91 0.85 9.52
N ALA A 58 0.74 2.14 9.78
CA ALA A 58 1.87 3.05 9.97
C ALA A 58 1.55 4.33 10.74
N GLY A 59 2.57 5.02 11.24
CA GLY A 59 2.40 6.34 11.85
C GLY A 59 1.76 7.32 10.86
N ASP A 60 2.32 7.37 9.65
CA ASP A 60 1.78 8.17 8.54
C ASP A 60 1.43 7.29 7.34
N VAL A 61 0.19 7.38 6.88
CA VAL A 61 -0.30 6.65 5.71
C VAL A 61 -0.79 7.64 4.66
N LEU A 62 -0.25 7.55 3.46
CA LEU A 62 -0.74 8.25 2.27
C LEU A 62 -1.38 7.25 1.32
N VAL A 63 -2.61 7.51 0.90
CA VAL A 63 -3.30 6.78 -0.17
C VAL A 63 -3.58 7.74 -1.29
N ASP A 64 -3.04 7.47 -2.47
CA ASP A 64 -3.25 8.27 -3.69
C ASP A 64 -3.40 7.37 -4.95
N GLY A 65 -3.48 6.05 -4.74
CA GLY A 65 -3.66 5.04 -5.79
C GLY A 65 -5.05 4.41 -5.77
N PHE A 66 -5.19 3.33 -6.55
CA PHE A 66 -6.44 2.57 -6.67
C PHE A 66 -6.48 1.37 -5.71
N VAL A 67 -7.60 1.20 -5.01
CA VAL A 67 -7.92 0.03 -4.19
C VAL A 67 -9.25 -0.55 -4.67
N GLY A 68 -9.21 -1.77 -5.20
CA GLY A 68 -10.38 -2.45 -5.75
C GLY A 68 -11.25 -3.13 -4.69
N GLY A 69 -10.71 -3.41 -3.50
CA GLY A 69 -11.43 -3.98 -2.36
C GLY A 69 -11.50 -3.03 -1.16
N ASP A 70 -11.51 -3.61 0.03
CA ASP A 70 -11.56 -2.84 1.27
C ASP A 70 -10.20 -2.18 1.57
N LEU A 71 -10.23 -0.94 2.03
CA LEU A 71 -9.07 -0.27 2.61
C LEU A 71 -9.19 -0.23 4.14
N ARG A 72 -8.30 -0.94 4.83
CA ARG A 72 -8.13 -0.89 6.29
C ARG A 72 -6.81 -0.24 6.64
N VAL A 73 -6.90 0.88 7.36
CA VAL A 73 -5.74 1.66 7.79
C VAL A 73 -5.71 1.76 9.31
N GLU A 74 -4.58 1.40 9.90
CA GLU A 74 -4.26 1.63 11.30
C GLU A 74 -3.06 2.57 11.38
N GLY A 75 -3.26 3.77 11.93
CA GLY A 75 -2.19 4.76 11.98
C GLY A 75 -2.55 6.02 12.76
N ALA A 76 -1.55 6.87 12.98
CA ALA A 76 -1.76 8.16 13.64
C ALA A 76 -2.37 9.18 12.66
N THR A 77 -1.86 9.19 11.43
CA THR A 77 -2.33 10.08 10.37
C THR A 77 -2.63 9.30 9.11
N LEU A 78 -3.83 9.51 8.56
CA LEU A 78 -4.21 9.06 7.22
C LEU A 78 -4.43 10.29 6.34
N THR A 79 -3.70 10.36 5.22
CA THR A 79 -3.92 11.33 4.14
C THR A 79 -4.47 10.59 2.93
N VAL A 80 -5.62 11.06 2.43
CA VAL A 80 -6.21 10.59 1.18
C VAL A 80 -5.96 11.67 0.12
N GLY A 81 -5.18 11.31 -0.89
CA GLY A 81 -4.81 12.19 -2.00
C GLY A 81 -5.91 12.26 -3.07
N PRO A 82 -5.80 13.22 -4.00
CA PRO A 82 -6.81 13.46 -5.03
C PRO A 82 -6.90 12.33 -6.08
N GLY A 83 -5.86 11.49 -6.21
CA GLY A 83 -5.84 10.31 -7.07
C GLY A 83 -6.40 9.05 -6.42
N ALA A 84 -6.70 9.11 -5.11
CA ALA A 84 -7.21 7.96 -4.39
C ALA A 84 -8.59 7.55 -4.90
N ARG A 85 -8.74 6.25 -5.16
CA ARG A 85 -10.04 5.62 -5.45
C ARG A 85 -10.13 4.30 -4.72
N ILE A 86 -11.21 4.13 -3.95
CA ILE A 86 -11.50 2.93 -3.16
C ILE A 86 -12.91 2.48 -3.54
N ASP A 87 -13.04 1.25 -4.05
CA ASP A 87 -14.30 0.71 -4.58
C ASP A 87 -15.09 -0.16 -3.56
N GLY A 88 -14.50 -0.47 -2.39
CA GLY A 88 -15.09 -1.28 -1.31
C GLY A 88 -15.73 -0.48 -0.17
#